data_AF-A0A7K2CVB3-F1
#
_entry.id   AF-A0A7K2CVB3-F1
#
_cell.length_a   1.000
_cell.length_b   1.000
_cell.length_c   1.000
_cell.angle_alpha   90.00
_cell.angle_beta   90.00
_cell.angle_gamma   90.00
#
_symmetry.space_group_name_H-M   'P 1'
#
loop_
_entity.id
_entity.type
_entity.pdbx_description
1 polymer ?
#
loop_
_entity_poly.entity_id
_entity_poly.type
_entity_poly.pdbx_seq_one_letter_code
_entity_poly.pdbx_strand_id
1 'polypeptide(L)'
;MRRLLALFAILVLFLAACGNDDESGEETPPETTVATEEPAPVPTPAPVDDTPAVEEPEVDDPEPAPEIEPTPAPADEATPIPIPTGEPIEPPEPIDFSNPAFSSADKLTTAGLGSMFFGMTPDQASQGLPTLWTGGPEDGTPRCYLLAPANGPAGVVVTVFNSSIERVDITNASITTRSGASVGSTEAQLHELFGERLVVSPYADGSGNSIQYVPVDETDVDYRVIFETDGATVTSMRAGRLPTVAPADPCT
;
A
#
# COMPACT_ATOMS: atom_id res chain seq x y z
N MET A 1 -49.15 45.20 22.38
CA MET A 1 -48.43 46.42 21.93
C MET A 1 -48.41 46.35 20.41
N ARG A 2 -49.16 47.19 19.65
CA ARG A 2 -48.69 48.45 18.98
C ARG A 2 -47.25 48.29 18.43
N ARG A 3 -46.92 48.42 17.14
CA ARG A 3 -47.49 49.10 15.93
C ARG A 3 -47.17 48.26 14.66
N LEU A 4 -48.00 48.10 13.62
CA LEU A 4 -48.47 49.02 12.55
C LEU A 4 -47.52 49.16 11.31
N LEU A 5 -48.00 48.67 10.14
CA LEU A 5 -47.94 49.24 8.77
C LEU A 5 -46.66 49.20 7.86
N ALA A 6 -46.72 48.37 6.79
CA ALA A 6 -46.31 48.58 5.38
C ALA A 6 -46.58 47.25 4.63
N LEU A 7 -47.36 47.08 3.55
CA LEU A 7 -47.93 47.94 2.50
C LEU A 7 -46.89 48.42 1.45
N PHE A 8 -46.62 47.56 0.46
CA PHE A 8 -46.22 47.97 -0.89
C PHE A 8 -46.88 47.04 -1.93
N ALA A 9 -47.20 47.59 -3.11
CA ALA A 9 -48.19 47.05 -4.03
C ALA A 9 -47.61 46.34 -5.26
N ILE A 10 -48.45 45.50 -5.86
CA ILE A 10 -48.25 44.83 -7.15
C ILE A 10 -48.41 45.85 -8.29
N LEU A 11 -47.53 45.81 -9.30
CA LEU A 11 -47.88 46.23 -10.67
C LEU A 11 -47.16 45.36 -11.71
N VAL A 12 -47.80 45.20 -12.88
CA VAL A 12 -47.60 44.10 -13.83
C VAL A 12 -47.42 44.63 -15.26
N LEU A 13 -46.48 44.02 -15.99
CA LEU A 13 -46.27 43.98 -17.47
C LEU A 13 -46.25 45.28 -18.32
N PHE A 14 -45.41 45.23 -19.37
CA PHE A 14 -45.70 45.38 -20.82
C PHE A 14 -44.42 45.94 -21.50
N LEU A 15 -43.98 45.61 -22.72
CA LEU A 15 -44.06 44.51 -23.71
C LEU A 15 -43.40 45.08 -25.01
N ALA A 16 -43.07 44.23 -26.01
CA ALA A 16 -42.56 44.57 -27.37
C ALA A 16 -41.09 45.10 -27.45
N ALA A 17 -40.28 44.82 -28.48
CA ALA A 17 -40.27 43.85 -29.61
C ALA A 17 -38.79 43.78 -30.13
N CYS A 18 -38.32 42.91 -31.04
CA CYS A 18 -38.89 41.88 -31.95
C CYS A 18 -38.26 40.49 -31.61
N GLY A 19 -38.42 39.37 -32.34
CA GLY A 19 -39.16 39.05 -33.58
C GLY A 19 -38.23 38.65 -34.75
N ASN A 20 -38.01 37.34 -34.92
CA ASN A 20 -37.68 36.70 -36.19
C ASN A 20 -38.06 35.21 -36.11
N ASP A 21 -39.19 34.85 -36.70
CA ASP A 21 -39.56 33.47 -37.03
C ASP A 21 -38.68 32.99 -38.20
N ASP A 22 -38.08 31.81 -38.10
CA ASP A 22 -37.58 31.09 -39.29
C ASP A 22 -37.63 29.57 -39.06
N GLU A 23 -37.85 28.88 -40.17
CA GLU A 23 -38.53 27.59 -40.35
C GLU A 23 -37.95 26.32 -39.68
N SER A 24 -38.86 25.37 -39.49
CA SER A 24 -38.60 23.95 -39.22
C SER A 24 -37.58 23.32 -40.18
N GLY A 25 -36.39 22.97 -39.66
CA GLY A 25 -35.42 22.09 -40.31
C GLY A 25 -35.28 20.78 -39.55
N GLU A 26 -36.05 19.75 -39.92
CA GLU A 26 -35.87 18.39 -39.41
C GLU A 26 -34.70 17.72 -40.16
N GLU A 27 -33.47 18.15 -39.86
CA GLU A 27 -32.26 17.54 -40.42
C GLU A 27 -31.86 16.30 -39.62
N THR A 28 -32.28 15.14 -40.12
CA THR A 28 -31.76 13.83 -39.71
C THR A 28 -30.23 13.83 -39.81
N PRO A 29 -29.48 13.43 -38.76
CA PRO A 29 -28.04 13.22 -38.88
C PRO A 29 -27.79 12.13 -39.95
N PRO A 30 -26.87 12.34 -40.90
CA PRO A 30 -26.58 11.32 -41.90
C PRO A 30 -26.07 10.04 -41.23
N GLU A 31 -26.56 8.89 -41.66
CA GLU A 31 -25.98 7.60 -41.31
C GLU A 31 -24.50 7.58 -41.71
N THR A 32 -23.61 7.70 -40.73
CA THR A 32 -22.18 7.52 -40.94
C THR A 32 -21.92 6.03 -41.15
N THR A 33 -22.04 5.60 -42.41
CA THR A 33 -21.58 4.30 -42.90
C THR A 33 -20.06 4.23 -42.87
N VAL A 34 -19.49 4.10 -41.66
CA VAL A 34 -18.09 3.67 -41.53
C VAL A 34 -18.01 2.23 -42.02
N ALA A 35 -17.24 2.02 -43.08
CA ALA A 35 -17.04 0.71 -43.65
C ALA A 35 -16.45 -0.24 -42.61
N THR A 36 -16.96 -1.48 -42.57
CA THR A 36 -16.26 -2.60 -41.98
C THR A 36 -14.98 -2.83 -42.78
N GLU A 37 -13.87 -2.26 -42.31
CA GLU A 37 -12.55 -2.59 -42.84
C GLU A 37 -12.24 -4.03 -42.44
N GLU A 38 -12.08 -4.89 -43.44
CA GLU A 38 -11.73 -6.29 -43.26
C GLU A 38 -10.34 -6.36 -42.57
N PRO A 39 -10.22 -6.98 -41.39
CA PRO A 39 -8.95 -7.00 -40.68
C PRO A 39 -7.91 -7.76 -41.51
N ALA A 40 -6.83 -7.05 -41.86
CA ALA A 40 -5.72 -7.62 -42.63
C ALA A 40 -5.22 -8.93 -41.98
N PRO A 41 -4.85 -9.95 -42.76
CA PRO A 41 -4.44 -11.24 -42.23
C PRO A 41 -3.22 -11.07 -41.32
N VAL A 42 -3.38 -11.49 -40.06
CA VAL A 42 -2.29 -11.51 -39.08
C VAL A 42 -1.15 -12.36 -39.64
N PRO A 43 0.10 -11.84 -39.74
CA PRO A 43 1.21 -12.63 -40.22
C PRO A 43 1.48 -13.78 -39.23
N THR A 44 1.39 -15.01 -39.73
CA THR A 44 1.75 -16.21 -38.97
C THR A 44 3.20 -16.08 -38.48
N PRO A 45 3.47 -16.20 -37.17
CA PRO A 45 4.85 -16.23 -36.69
C PRO A 45 5.55 -17.47 -37.27
N ALA A 46 6.72 -17.26 -37.87
CA ALA A 46 7.56 -18.37 -38.30
C ALA A 46 8.02 -19.19 -37.07
N PRO A 47 8.18 -20.51 -37.19
CA PRO A 47 8.75 -21.31 -36.13
C PRO A 47 10.21 -20.88 -35.90
N VAL A 48 10.49 -20.29 -34.73
CA VAL A 48 11.85 -20.12 -34.22
C VAL A 48 12.31 -21.45 -33.64
N ASP A 49 12.68 -22.35 -34.54
CA ASP A 49 13.41 -23.56 -34.23
C ASP A 49 14.91 -23.23 -34.28
N ASP A 50 15.52 -23.06 -33.10
CA ASP A 50 16.96 -23.20 -32.85
C ASP A 50 17.19 -23.02 -31.33
N THR A 51 17.02 -24.11 -30.59
CA THR A 51 17.57 -24.19 -29.23
C THR A 51 19.07 -24.47 -29.38
N PRO A 52 19.98 -23.56 -28.96
CA PRO A 52 21.40 -23.89 -28.96
C PRO A 52 21.61 -25.00 -27.94
N ALA A 53 22.06 -26.17 -28.43
CA ALA A 53 22.45 -27.27 -27.57
C ALA A 53 23.58 -26.79 -26.64
N VAL A 54 23.32 -26.78 -25.34
CA VAL A 54 24.36 -26.61 -24.33
C VAL A 54 25.14 -27.91 -24.31
N GLU A 55 26.39 -27.88 -24.79
CA GLU A 55 27.33 -28.98 -24.53
C GLU A 55 27.48 -29.14 -23.01
N GLU A 56 27.11 -30.31 -22.49
CA GLU A 56 27.47 -30.70 -21.14
C GLU A 56 29.01 -30.79 -21.08
N PRO A 57 29.68 -30.11 -20.14
CA PRO A 57 31.13 -30.27 -20.00
C PRO A 57 31.42 -31.70 -19.56
N GLU A 58 32.30 -32.39 -20.31
CA GLU A 58 32.79 -33.71 -19.92
C GLU A 58 33.41 -33.63 -18.52
N VAL A 59 32.85 -34.38 -17.58
CA VAL A 59 33.38 -34.48 -16.21
C VAL A 59 34.55 -35.46 -16.26
N ASP A 60 35.77 -34.92 -16.23
CA ASP A 60 36.99 -35.70 -16.00
C ASP A 60 36.83 -36.56 -14.73
N ASP A 61 36.85 -37.88 -14.91
CA ASP A 61 36.71 -38.88 -13.85
C ASP A 61 37.99 -38.88 -12.98
N PRO A 62 37.96 -38.42 -11.73
CA PRO A 62 39.17 -38.25 -10.94
C PRO A 62 39.75 -39.60 -10.51
N GLU A 63 41.03 -39.82 -10.81
CA GLU A 63 41.79 -41.01 -10.45
C GLU A 63 41.59 -41.42 -8.98
N PRO A 64 41.31 -42.71 -8.67
CA PRO A 64 40.94 -43.12 -7.32
C PRO A 64 42.07 -42.85 -6.31
N ALA A 65 41.79 -42.01 -5.33
CA ALA A 65 42.71 -41.70 -4.25
C ALA A 65 43.09 -42.98 -3.45
N PRO A 66 44.35 -43.11 -3.00
CA PRO A 66 44.78 -44.29 -2.25
C PRO A 66 44.04 -44.41 -0.91
N GLU A 67 43.55 -45.61 -0.60
CA GLU A 67 42.97 -45.96 0.70
C GLU A 67 44.03 -45.79 1.80
N ILE A 68 43.87 -44.77 2.65
CA ILE A 68 44.69 -44.58 3.84
C ILE A 68 44.03 -45.33 5.00
N GLU A 69 44.65 -46.42 5.44
CA GLU A 69 44.20 -47.14 6.64
C GLU A 69 44.16 -46.19 7.86
N PRO A 70 43.09 -46.18 8.66
CA PRO A 70 42.97 -45.28 9.80
C PRO A 70 43.98 -45.65 10.89
N THR A 71 45.05 -44.85 10.98
CA THR A 71 45.97 -44.91 12.13
C THR A 71 45.19 -44.52 13.39
N PRO A 72 45.15 -45.36 14.45
CA PRO A 72 44.43 -45.01 15.67
C PRO A 72 45.11 -43.80 16.32
N ALA A 73 44.38 -42.69 16.40
CA ALA A 73 44.83 -41.51 17.13
C ALA A 73 45.05 -41.86 18.62
N PRO A 74 46.08 -41.31 19.28
CA PRO A 74 46.21 -41.43 20.72
C PRO A 74 44.96 -40.82 21.38
N ALA A 75 44.44 -41.49 22.40
CA ALA A 75 43.34 -40.97 23.19
C ALA A 75 43.83 -39.75 23.99
N ASP A 76 43.53 -38.56 23.48
CA ASP A 76 43.86 -37.30 24.16
C ASP A 76 43.00 -37.20 25.42
N GLU A 77 43.66 -37.06 26.57
CA GLU A 77 43.02 -37.08 27.88
C GLU A 77 42.29 -35.75 28.08
N ALA A 78 40.99 -35.75 27.76
CA ALA A 78 40.16 -34.55 27.66
C ALA A 78 40.22 -33.71 28.95
N THR A 79 41.03 -32.65 28.91
CA THR A 79 41.10 -31.67 30.00
C THR A 79 39.72 -31.02 30.12
N PRO A 80 39.08 -31.02 31.31
CA PRO A 80 37.74 -30.50 31.45
C PRO A 80 37.71 -29.01 31.12
N ILE A 81 36.97 -28.64 30.07
CA ILE A 81 36.71 -27.24 29.73
C ILE A 81 35.98 -26.61 30.92
N PRO A 82 36.47 -25.49 31.49
CA PRO A 82 35.75 -24.80 32.54
C PRO A 82 34.42 -24.32 31.99
N ILE A 83 33.32 -24.82 32.56
CA ILE A 83 31.98 -24.32 32.28
C ILE A 83 32.00 -22.82 32.62
N PRO A 84 31.70 -21.90 31.68
CA PRO A 84 31.60 -20.50 32.01
C PRO A 84 30.49 -20.35 33.05
N THR A 85 30.83 -19.83 34.22
CA THR A 85 29.85 -19.45 35.24
C THR A 85 29.00 -18.35 34.64
N GLY A 86 27.84 -18.73 34.10
CA GLY A 86 26.96 -17.80 33.41
C GLY A 86 26.63 -16.62 34.31
N GLU A 87 26.79 -15.40 33.78
CA GLU A 87 26.29 -14.21 34.44
C GLU A 87 24.79 -14.38 34.70
N PRO A 88 24.28 -13.96 35.87
CA PRO A 88 22.86 -13.99 36.14
C PRO A 88 22.12 -13.25 35.03
N ILE A 89 21.19 -13.92 34.35
CA ILE A 89 20.33 -13.28 33.36
C ILE A 89 19.51 -12.23 34.13
N GLU A 90 19.82 -10.95 33.93
CA GLU A 90 19.05 -9.88 34.55
C GLU A 90 17.59 -9.97 34.08
N PRO A 91 16.60 -9.74 34.97
CA PRO A 91 15.21 -9.68 34.56
C PRO A 91 15.03 -8.67 33.43
N PRO A 92 14.25 -8.97 32.37
CA PRO A 92 14.00 -8.00 31.31
C PRO A 92 13.42 -6.72 31.89
N GLU A 93 13.92 -5.58 31.45
CA GLU A 93 13.41 -4.28 31.87
C GLU A 93 11.90 -4.17 31.56
N PRO A 94 11.08 -3.59 32.46
CA PRO A 94 9.66 -3.42 32.21
C PRO A 94 9.44 -2.49 31.01
N ILE A 95 8.67 -2.94 30.03
CA ILE A 95 8.33 -2.15 28.83
C ILE A 95 7.57 -0.88 29.23
N ASP A 96 8.09 0.28 28.85
CA ASP A 96 7.45 1.57 29.10
C ASP A 96 6.41 1.90 28.01
N PHE A 97 5.13 1.83 28.38
CA PHE A 97 4.00 2.19 27.52
C PHE A 97 3.58 3.68 27.64
N SER A 98 4.33 4.50 28.37
CA SER A 98 4.00 5.93 28.59
C SER A 98 4.16 6.79 27.33
N ASN A 99 5.03 6.37 26.41
CA ASN A 99 5.17 6.97 25.09
C ASN A 99 4.15 6.38 24.11
N PRO A 100 3.66 7.15 23.14
CA PRO A 100 2.75 6.60 22.14
C PRO A 100 3.50 5.66 21.20
N ALA A 101 2.81 4.61 20.71
CA ALA A 101 3.42 3.64 19.81
C ALA A 101 3.98 4.31 18.53
N PHE A 102 3.21 5.22 17.94
CA PHE A 102 3.66 6.06 16.82
C PHE A 102 3.53 7.54 17.17
N SER A 103 4.40 8.34 16.57
CA SER A 103 4.52 9.77 16.78
C SER A 103 4.67 10.51 15.44
N SER A 104 4.69 11.83 15.48
CA SER A 104 5.03 12.64 14.30
C SER A 104 6.50 12.52 13.87
N ALA A 105 7.36 11.84 14.64
CA ALA A 105 8.71 11.47 14.20
C ALA A 105 8.66 10.32 13.19
N ASP A 106 7.74 9.36 13.37
CA ASP A 106 7.56 8.21 12.49
C ASP A 106 7.08 8.63 11.10
N LYS A 107 7.58 7.93 10.08
CA LYS A 107 7.28 8.21 8.67
C LYS A 107 6.70 6.99 7.99
N LEU A 108 5.62 7.20 7.24
CA LEU A 108 5.09 6.21 6.33
C LEU A 108 6.02 6.09 5.10
N THR A 109 6.32 4.86 4.72
CA THR A 109 7.17 4.51 3.57
C THR A 109 6.52 3.37 2.77
N THR A 110 7.13 3.02 1.65
CA THR A 110 6.79 1.78 0.90
C THR A 110 6.98 0.52 1.74
N ALA A 111 7.99 0.48 2.60
CA ALA A 111 8.36 -0.70 3.38
C ALA A 111 7.69 -0.82 4.77
N GLY A 112 7.06 0.25 5.28
CA GLY A 112 6.46 0.26 6.62
C GLY A 112 6.23 1.64 7.24
N LEU A 113 6.01 1.67 8.55
CA LEU A 113 5.77 2.86 9.37
C LEU A 113 6.72 2.89 10.58
N GLY A 114 7.62 3.87 10.63
CA GLY A 114 8.58 3.99 11.74
C GLY A 114 9.52 2.78 11.82
N SER A 115 9.54 2.11 12.96
CA SER A 115 10.28 0.86 13.21
C SER A 115 9.54 -0.41 12.74
N MET A 116 8.26 -0.31 12.38
CA MET A 116 7.45 -1.44 11.90
C MET A 116 7.58 -1.60 10.40
N PHE A 117 8.01 -2.78 9.94
CA PHE A 117 8.13 -3.13 8.53
C PHE A 117 7.08 -4.18 8.12
N PHE A 118 6.60 -4.11 6.88
CA PHE A 118 5.69 -5.13 6.36
C PHE A 118 6.37 -6.50 6.31
N GLY A 119 5.62 -7.57 6.55
CA GLY A 119 6.14 -8.93 6.69
C GLY A 119 6.61 -9.31 8.11
N MET A 120 6.65 -8.36 9.06
CA MET A 120 6.85 -8.66 10.49
C MET A 120 5.60 -9.30 11.09
N THR A 121 5.75 -10.24 12.02
CA THR A 121 4.65 -10.61 12.92
C THR A 121 4.34 -9.47 13.90
N PRO A 122 3.14 -9.41 14.50
CA PRO A 122 2.82 -8.43 15.55
C PRO A 122 3.84 -8.45 16.71
N ASP A 123 4.32 -9.63 17.12
CA ASP A 123 5.34 -9.77 18.17
C ASP A 123 6.72 -9.24 17.76
N GLN A 124 7.10 -9.41 16.49
CA GLN A 124 8.34 -8.82 15.96
C GLN A 124 8.25 -7.29 15.91
N ALA A 125 7.13 -6.75 15.46
CA ALA A 125 6.90 -5.31 15.47
C ALA A 125 6.96 -4.76 16.91
N SER A 126 6.34 -5.43 17.88
CA SER A 126 6.35 -5.02 19.29
C SER A 126 7.74 -4.98 19.96
N GLN A 127 8.77 -5.60 19.38
CA GLN A 127 10.16 -5.47 19.87
C GLN A 127 10.76 -4.09 19.57
N GLY A 128 10.36 -3.47 18.44
CA GLY A 128 10.76 -2.11 18.05
C GLY A 128 9.71 -1.04 18.36
N LEU A 129 8.59 -1.43 18.96
CA LEU A 129 7.38 -0.63 19.11
C LEU A 129 6.69 -1.00 20.44
N PRO A 130 6.93 -0.27 21.55
CA PRO A 130 6.38 -0.63 22.85
C PRO A 130 4.86 -0.41 22.90
N THR A 131 4.11 -1.38 22.40
CA THR A 131 2.64 -1.40 22.31
C THR A 131 2.10 -2.79 22.60
N LEU A 132 0.93 -2.82 23.22
CA LEU A 132 0.03 -3.97 23.15
C LEU A 132 -0.85 -3.81 21.91
N TRP A 133 -1.06 -4.89 21.16
CA TRP A 133 -2.01 -4.89 20.06
C TRP A 133 -3.43 -5.11 20.58
N THR A 134 -4.39 -4.40 19.98
CA THR A 134 -5.81 -4.46 20.32
C THR A 134 -6.64 -4.72 19.07
N GLY A 135 -7.84 -5.28 19.24
CA GLY A 135 -8.60 -5.86 18.13
C GLY A 135 -8.17 -7.30 17.86
N GLY A 136 -8.30 -7.73 16.62
CA GLY A 136 -8.07 -9.13 16.23
C GLY A 136 -9.19 -10.09 16.66
N PRO A 137 -9.02 -11.40 16.38
CA PRO A 137 -9.93 -12.44 16.85
C PRO A 137 -9.84 -12.64 18.37
N GLU A 138 -10.94 -13.05 19.01
CA GLU A 138 -10.91 -13.58 20.38
C GLU A 138 -10.39 -15.03 20.42
N ASP A 139 -10.71 -15.82 19.39
CA ASP A 139 -10.34 -17.23 19.25
C ASP A 139 -9.68 -17.54 17.90
N GLY A 140 -8.56 -18.28 17.95
CA GLY A 140 -7.83 -18.74 16.77
C GLY A 140 -7.08 -17.63 16.02
N THR A 141 -6.53 -17.98 14.85
CA THR A 141 -5.82 -17.06 13.95
C THR A 141 -6.45 -17.12 12.56
N PRO A 142 -7.44 -16.27 12.25
CA PRO A 142 -8.00 -16.20 10.91
C PRO A 142 -6.94 -15.65 9.95
N ARG A 143 -7.10 -15.96 8.67
CA ARG A 143 -6.12 -15.55 7.64
C ARG A 143 -5.94 -14.03 7.53
N CYS A 144 -6.97 -13.25 7.81
CA CYS A 144 -6.93 -11.79 7.80
C CYS A 144 -7.62 -11.23 9.05
N TYR A 145 -7.00 -10.23 9.69
CA TYR A 145 -7.60 -9.47 10.79
C TYR A 145 -6.92 -8.11 10.98
N LEU A 146 -7.60 -7.21 11.67
CA LEU A 146 -7.12 -5.86 11.96
C LEU A 146 -6.64 -5.74 13.40
N LEU A 147 -5.52 -5.03 13.60
CA LEU A 147 -5.01 -4.65 14.92
C LEU A 147 -4.79 -3.14 15.01
N ALA A 148 -4.94 -2.58 16.20
CA ALA A 148 -4.55 -1.22 16.52
C ALA A 148 -3.61 -1.19 17.75
N PRO A 149 -2.58 -0.33 17.78
CA PRO A 149 -1.72 -0.15 18.95
C PRO A 149 -2.47 0.51 20.11
N ALA A 150 -2.47 -0.10 21.30
CA ALA A 150 -3.21 0.37 22.49
C ALA A 150 -2.87 1.81 22.91
N ASN A 151 -1.59 2.19 22.77
CA ASN A 151 -1.04 3.51 23.07
C ASN A 151 -0.71 4.31 21.80
N GLY A 152 -1.10 3.87 20.60
CA GLY A 152 -0.83 4.63 19.38
C GLY A 152 -1.82 5.77 19.12
N PRO A 153 -1.51 6.65 18.15
CA PRO A 153 -2.43 7.71 17.74
C PRO A 153 -3.67 7.12 17.07
N ALA A 154 -4.83 7.72 17.37
CA ALA A 154 -6.10 7.27 16.81
C ALA A 154 -6.07 7.25 15.28
N GLY A 155 -6.72 6.24 14.69
CA GLY A 155 -6.78 6.10 13.24
C GLY A 155 -5.50 5.54 12.60
N VAL A 156 -4.61 4.89 13.36
CA VAL A 156 -3.61 3.96 12.81
C VAL A 156 -4.09 2.53 13.06
N VAL A 157 -4.26 1.76 11.99
CA VAL A 157 -4.70 0.36 12.01
C VAL A 157 -3.78 -0.45 11.12
N VAL A 158 -3.36 -1.64 11.55
CA VAL A 158 -2.60 -2.58 10.71
C VAL A 158 -3.48 -3.76 10.30
N THR A 159 -3.30 -4.24 9.08
CA THR A 159 -3.85 -5.54 8.66
C THR A 159 -2.79 -6.61 8.84
N VAL A 160 -3.13 -7.66 9.58
CA VAL A 160 -2.37 -8.91 9.60
C VAL A 160 -2.98 -9.85 8.56
N PHE A 161 -2.14 -10.41 7.70
CA PHE A 161 -2.52 -11.42 6.71
C PHE A 161 -1.50 -12.58 6.75
N ASN A 162 -1.97 -13.83 6.84
CA ASN A 162 -1.12 -15.00 7.06
C ASN A 162 -0.10 -14.82 8.22
N SER A 163 -0.56 -14.26 9.35
CA SER A 163 0.24 -13.96 10.57
C SER A 163 1.30 -12.86 10.45
N SER A 164 1.42 -12.19 9.30
CA SER A 164 2.34 -11.06 9.07
C SER A 164 1.59 -9.75 8.86
N ILE A 165 2.15 -8.63 9.32
CA ILE A 165 1.61 -7.29 9.06
C ILE A 165 1.89 -6.94 7.59
N GLU A 166 0.85 -6.85 6.77
CA GLU A 166 0.99 -6.63 5.32
C GLU A 166 0.53 -5.24 4.87
N ARG A 167 -0.10 -4.47 5.77
CA ARG A 167 -0.67 -3.16 5.47
C ARG A 167 -0.84 -2.33 6.74
N VAL A 168 -0.74 -1.01 6.59
CA VAL A 168 -1.17 -0.01 7.58
C VAL A 168 -2.08 1.03 6.92
N ASP A 169 -3.17 1.37 7.61
CA ASP A 169 -4.15 2.40 7.26
C ASP A 169 -4.04 3.56 8.27
N ILE A 170 -4.12 4.79 7.77
CA ILE A 170 -3.90 6.04 8.50
C ILE A 170 -4.98 7.06 8.14
N THR A 171 -5.79 7.46 9.13
CA THR A 171 -6.86 8.47 8.98
C THR A 171 -6.60 9.75 9.78
N ASN A 172 -5.43 9.88 10.42
CA ASN A 172 -5.02 11.08 11.14
C ASN A 172 -3.91 11.86 10.40
N ALA A 173 -3.84 13.17 10.66
CA ALA A 173 -2.85 14.06 10.05
C ALA A 173 -1.50 14.13 10.80
N SER A 174 -1.32 13.39 11.89
CA SER A 174 -0.08 13.44 12.69
C SER A 174 1.06 12.62 12.08
N ILE A 175 0.73 11.57 11.33
CA ILE A 175 1.68 10.79 10.55
C ILE A 175 1.83 11.37 9.15
N THR A 176 3.06 11.49 8.71
CA THR A 176 3.46 11.93 7.36
C THR A 176 4.18 10.81 6.63
N THR A 177 4.12 10.79 5.31
CA THR A 177 5.06 10.02 4.48
C THR A 177 6.47 10.59 4.62
N ARG A 178 7.50 9.81 4.26
CA ARG A 178 8.89 10.30 4.19
C ARG A 178 9.05 11.56 3.30
N SER A 179 8.20 11.73 2.30
CA SER A 179 8.17 12.90 1.42
C SER A 179 7.35 14.09 1.95
N GLY A 180 6.65 13.95 3.09
CA GLY A 180 5.90 15.03 3.74
C GLY A 180 4.40 15.07 3.47
N ALA A 181 3.86 14.23 2.57
CA ALA A 181 2.40 14.11 2.39
C ALA A 181 1.72 13.50 3.63
N SER A 182 0.52 13.96 3.95
CA SER A 182 -0.33 13.53 5.08
C SER A 182 -1.81 13.52 4.71
N VAL A 183 -2.66 12.98 5.60
CA VAL A 183 -4.08 13.36 5.62
C VAL A 183 -4.20 14.90 5.71
N GLY A 184 -5.07 15.49 4.89
CA GLY A 184 -5.21 16.93 4.69
C GLY A 184 -4.28 17.57 3.65
N SER A 185 -3.34 16.84 3.06
CA SER A 185 -2.58 17.32 1.88
C SER A 185 -3.50 17.44 0.67
N THR A 186 -3.26 18.40 -0.23
CA THR A 186 -4.03 18.54 -1.48
C THR A 186 -3.52 17.60 -2.57
N GLU A 187 -4.36 17.26 -3.55
CA GLU A 187 -3.91 16.48 -4.72
C GLU A 187 -2.77 17.18 -5.49
N ALA A 188 -2.82 18.51 -5.58
CA ALA A 188 -1.73 19.30 -6.17
C ALA A 188 -0.40 19.14 -5.42
N GLN A 189 -0.43 19.06 -4.08
CA GLN A 189 0.76 18.78 -3.27
C GLN A 189 1.27 17.35 -3.49
N LEU A 190 0.39 16.36 -3.66
CA LEU A 190 0.81 15.00 -4.03
C LEU A 190 1.54 15.01 -5.38
N HIS A 191 0.99 15.67 -6.40
CA HIS A 191 1.63 15.79 -7.70
C HIS A 191 2.99 16.50 -7.64
N GLU A 192 3.13 17.55 -6.82
CA GLU A 192 4.41 18.23 -6.59
C GLU A 192 5.46 17.30 -5.93
N LEU A 193 5.06 16.49 -4.95
CA LEU A 193 5.95 15.60 -4.19
C LEU A 193 6.36 14.33 -4.95
N PHE A 194 5.46 13.78 -5.77
CA PHE A 194 5.63 12.44 -6.35
C PHE A 194 5.76 12.43 -7.88
N GLY A 195 5.20 13.43 -8.57
CA GLY A 195 5.25 13.56 -10.03
C GLY A 195 4.57 12.41 -10.76
N GLU A 196 5.20 11.93 -11.84
CA GLU A 196 4.70 10.88 -12.73
C GLU A 196 4.59 9.48 -12.07
N ARG A 197 5.05 9.32 -10.83
CA ARG A 197 4.91 8.08 -10.05
C ARG A 197 3.51 7.88 -9.46
N LEU A 198 2.59 8.84 -9.66
CA LEU A 198 1.20 8.75 -9.23
C LEU A 198 0.30 8.19 -10.33
N VAL A 199 -0.44 7.14 -9.99
CA VAL A 199 -1.54 6.61 -10.80
C VAL A 199 -2.85 7.02 -10.13
N VAL A 200 -3.59 7.93 -10.78
CA VAL A 200 -4.88 8.45 -10.28
C VAL A 200 -6.02 7.58 -10.81
N SER A 201 -6.87 7.07 -9.91
CA SER A 201 -8.08 6.30 -10.22
C SER A 201 -9.31 6.99 -9.62
N PRO A 202 -10.09 7.74 -10.42
CA PRO A 202 -11.30 8.41 -9.94
C PRO A 202 -12.39 7.42 -9.52
N TYR A 203 -13.16 7.78 -8.49
CA TYR A 203 -14.33 7.01 -8.08
C TYR A 203 -15.49 7.17 -9.08
N ALA A 204 -16.22 6.09 -9.33
CA ALA A 204 -17.31 6.04 -10.31
C ALA A 204 -18.51 6.94 -9.96
N ASP A 205 -18.67 7.31 -8.68
CA ASP A 205 -19.69 8.25 -8.20
C ASP A 205 -19.21 9.72 -8.19
N GLY A 206 -17.95 9.98 -8.54
CA GLY A 206 -17.34 11.31 -8.50
C GLY A 206 -17.02 11.84 -7.10
N SER A 207 -17.03 10.98 -6.07
CA SER A 207 -16.76 11.38 -4.67
C SER A 207 -15.31 11.77 -4.38
N GLY A 208 -14.37 11.42 -5.28
CA GLY A 208 -12.95 11.72 -5.15
C GLY A 208 -12.07 10.77 -5.96
N ASN A 209 -10.83 10.57 -5.52
CA ASN A 209 -9.84 9.73 -6.20
C ASN A 209 -9.13 8.76 -5.24
N SER A 210 -8.80 7.58 -5.76
CA SER A 210 -7.76 6.70 -5.18
C SER A 210 -6.46 6.92 -5.95
N ILE A 211 -5.46 7.50 -5.30
CA ILE A 211 -4.19 7.91 -5.91
C ILE A 211 -3.07 7.01 -5.40
N GLN A 212 -2.50 6.19 -6.28
CA GLN A 212 -1.45 5.23 -5.93
C GLN A 212 -0.07 5.78 -6.29
N TYR A 213 0.83 5.85 -5.31
CA TYR A 213 2.27 5.92 -5.55
C TYR A 213 2.80 4.54 -5.94
N VAL A 214 3.38 4.45 -7.14
CA VAL A 214 4.04 3.25 -7.64
C VAL A 214 5.56 3.44 -7.54
N PRO A 215 6.28 2.59 -6.78
CA PRO A 215 7.74 2.62 -6.72
C PRO A 215 8.38 2.27 -8.07
N VAL A 216 9.55 2.84 -8.33
CA VAL A 216 10.33 2.57 -9.56
C VAL A 216 11.47 1.56 -9.34
N ASP A 217 11.88 1.37 -8.09
CA ASP A 217 12.97 0.47 -7.72
C ASP A 217 12.49 -0.98 -7.72
N GLU A 218 13.26 -1.91 -8.33
CA GLU A 218 12.85 -3.33 -8.47
C GLU A 218 12.62 -4.03 -7.11
N THR A 219 13.23 -3.56 -6.02
CA THR A 219 13.01 -4.08 -4.66
C THR A 219 11.64 -3.71 -4.08
N ASP A 220 11.02 -2.66 -4.60
CA ASP A 220 9.82 -2.03 -4.05
C ASP A 220 8.57 -2.25 -4.95
N VAL A 221 8.69 -3.01 -6.05
CA VAL A 221 7.61 -3.20 -7.05
C VAL A 221 6.32 -3.81 -6.49
N ASP A 222 6.42 -4.57 -5.40
CA ASP A 222 5.29 -5.20 -4.72
C ASP A 222 4.62 -4.29 -3.67
N TYR A 223 5.12 -3.07 -3.44
CA TYR A 223 4.59 -2.16 -2.41
C TYR A 223 3.86 -0.97 -3.03
N ARG A 224 2.82 -0.48 -2.34
CA ARG A 224 2.14 0.77 -2.72
C ARG A 224 2.01 1.68 -1.49
N VAL A 225 1.97 2.98 -1.75
CA VAL A 225 1.33 3.96 -0.86
C VAL A 225 0.12 4.48 -1.62
N ILE A 226 -1.07 4.43 -1.02
CA ILE A 226 -2.32 4.84 -1.65
C ILE A 226 -2.94 5.95 -0.80
N PHE A 227 -3.28 7.05 -1.45
CA PHE A 227 -3.97 8.19 -0.87
C PHE A 227 -5.41 8.17 -1.35
N GLU A 228 -6.36 8.13 -0.42
CA GLU A 228 -7.77 8.33 -0.75
C GLU A 228 -8.13 9.80 -0.55
N THR A 229 -8.88 10.38 -1.48
CA THR A 229 -9.20 11.80 -1.50
C THR A 229 -10.70 12.05 -1.63
N ASP A 230 -11.12 13.26 -1.28
CA ASP A 230 -12.45 13.82 -1.58
C ASP A 230 -12.47 14.61 -2.92
N GLY A 231 -11.47 14.39 -3.78
CA GLY A 231 -11.26 15.16 -5.02
C GLY A 231 -10.55 16.51 -4.80
N ALA A 232 -10.21 16.87 -3.56
CA ALA A 232 -9.40 18.04 -3.24
C ALA A 232 -8.25 17.74 -2.27
N THR A 233 -8.52 16.95 -1.23
CA THR A 233 -7.60 16.65 -0.13
C THR A 233 -7.60 15.16 0.25
N VAL A 234 -6.48 14.70 0.78
CA VAL A 234 -6.30 13.34 1.31
C VAL A 234 -7.16 13.15 2.57
N THR A 235 -8.09 12.20 2.53
CA THR A 235 -8.94 11.81 3.66
C THR A 235 -8.37 10.62 4.43
N SER A 236 -7.64 9.72 3.75
CA SER A 236 -6.86 8.66 4.39
C SER A 236 -5.65 8.25 3.54
N MET A 237 -4.66 7.62 4.18
CA MET A 237 -3.50 7.03 3.53
C MET A 237 -3.40 5.56 3.93
N ARG A 238 -2.95 4.70 3.02
CA ARG A 238 -2.50 3.35 3.36
C ARG A 238 -1.19 3.01 2.68
N ALA A 239 -0.41 2.13 3.29
CA ALA A 239 0.73 1.51 2.64
C ALA A 239 0.78 0.02 2.97
N GLY A 240 1.42 -0.77 2.11
CA GLY A 240 1.48 -2.22 2.28
C GLY A 240 1.94 -2.96 1.04
N ARG A 241 1.94 -4.29 1.13
CA ARG A 241 2.25 -5.20 0.02
C ARG A 241 1.02 -5.49 -0.84
N LEU A 242 1.26 -5.75 -2.12
CA LEU A 242 0.27 -6.34 -3.01
C LEU A 242 0.07 -7.84 -2.67
N PRO A 243 -1.16 -8.37 -2.81
CA PRO A 243 -2.39 -7.67 -3.19
C PRO A 243 -3.07 -6.90 -2.04
N THR A 244 -2.71 -7.15 -0.78
CA THR A 244 -3.43 -6.70 0.44
C THR A 244 -3.64 -5.18 0.55
N VAL A 245 -2.71 -4.38 0.03
CA VAL A 245 -2.83 -2.91 0.03
C VAL A 245 -3.85 -2.37 -0.98
N ALA A 246 -4.16 -3.10 -2.05
CA ALA A 246 -4.97 -2.59 -3.15
C ALA A 246 -6.45 -2.33 -2.79
N PRO A 247 -7.23 -3.29 -2.27
CA PRO A 247 -8.67 -3.10 -2.01
C PRO A 247 -8.91 -2.08 -0.88
N ALA A 248 -10.10 -1.49 -0.83
CA ALA A 248 -10.47 -0.59 0.26
C ALA A 248 -10.58 -1.36 1.59
N ASP A 249 -11.36 -2.46 1.60
CA ASP A 249 -11.42 -3.43 2.70
C ASP A 249 -10.33 -4.51 2.49
N PRO A 250 -9.38 -4.68 3.41
CA PRO A 250 -8.26 -5.61 3.22
C PRO A 250 -8.58 -7.08 3.53
N CYS A 251 -9.76 -7.41 4.08
CA CYS A 251 -10.11 -8.76 4.51
C CYS A 251 -11.28 -9.40 3.72
N THR A 252 -11.49 -8.95 2.47
CA THR A 252 -12.49 -9.51 1.53
C THR A 252 -11.99 -10.68 0.69
#